data_AF-A0A212D374-F1
#
_entry.id   AF-A0A212D374-F1
#
_cell.length_a   1.000
_cell.length_b   1.000
_cell.length_c   1.000
_cell.angle_alpha   90.00
_cell.angle_beta   90.00
_cell.angle_gamma   90.00
#
_symmetry.space_group_name_H-M   'P 1'
#
loop_
_entity.id
_entity.type
_entity.pdbx_description
1 polymer ?
#
loop_
_entity_poly.entity_id
_entity_poly.type
_entity_poly.pdbx_seq_one_letter_code
_entity_poly.pdbx_strand_id
1 'polypeptide(L)'
;ERVRCLPQVQLDPLPKTLTLAFAAQLQKTSLSPVADVPEADLSRVDSKLVSSLLPFQRAGVNFAIAQRGRLLLADDMGLGKTIQAICIAAYYRKEWPLLVVVPSSVRFTWEQAFRRWLPSLNPVDINVVVTGKDRLTDGLVNIVSFDLLSKLEKQLKPPFKVVIIVSDSTKSFRTSSLGKLSLKAP
;
A
#
# COMPACT_ATOMS: atom_id res chain seq x y z
N GLU A 1 24.64 -15.61 19.73
CA GLU A 1 23.24 -15.12 19.88
C GLU A 1 23.14 -14.24 21.12
N ARG A 2 22.68 -12.99 20.99
CA ARG A 2 22.21 -12.18 22.12
C ARG A 2 21.06 -11.29 21.64
N VAL A 3 19.84 -11.74 21.92
CA VAL A 3 18.61 -10.95 21.80
C VAL A 3 18.70 -9.84 22.84
N ARG A 4 18.76 -8.57 22.40
CA ARG A 4 18.55 -7.43 23.29
C ARG A 4 17.05 -7.34 23.58
N CYS A 5 16.64 -7.78 24.77
CA CYS A 5 15.31 -7.50 25.28
C CYS A 5 15.15 -5.98 25.45
N LEU A 6 14.13 -5.41 24.81
CA LEU A 6 13.67 -4.06 25.15
C LEU A 6 13.07 -4.10 26.56
N PRO A 7 13.30 -3.07 27.40
CA PRO A 7 12.68 -3.02 28.72
C PRO A 7 11.15 -3.03 28.56
N GLN A 8 10.47 -3.85 29.34
CA GLN A 8 9.01 -3.87 29.43
C GLN A 8 8.51 -2.44 29.66
N VAL A 9 7.83 -1.88 28.66
CA VAL A 9 7.11 -0.62 28.81
C VAL A 9 5.88 -0.92 29.66
N GLN A 10 5.98 -0.73 30.97
CA GLN A 10 4.81 -0.65 31.83
C GLN A 10 4.13 0.69 31.55
N LEU A 11 2.98 0.62 30.89
CA LEU A 11 2.09 1.77 30.75
C LEU A 11 1.37 1.93 32.10
N ASP A 12 1.66 3.01 32.81
CA ASP A 12 0.86 3.38 33.98
C ASP A 12 -0.61 3.56 33.56
N PRO A 13 -1.58 3.09 34.37
CA PRO A 13 -2.99 3.25 34.04
C PRO A 13 -3.30 4.74 33.88
N LEU A 14 -3.96 5.08 32.77
CA LEU A 14 -4.33 6.47 32.49
C LEU A 14 -5.04 7.09 33.70
N PRO A 15 -4.72 8.34 34.08
CA PRO A 15 -5.41 9.06 35.15
C PRO A 15 -6.92 8.97 34.97
N LYS A 16 -7.65 8.57 36.02
CA LYS A 16 -9.11 8.33 35.98
C LYS A 16 -9.91 9.50 35.38
N THR A 17 -9.40 10.73 35.56
CA THR A 17 -9.98 11.95 34.98
C THR A 17 -10.00 11.92 33.44
N LEU A 18 -8.94 11.43 32.80
CA LEU A 18 -8.88 11.27 31.35
C LEU A 18 -9.76 10.12 30.88
N THR A 19 -9.79 9.01 31.63
CA THR A 19 -10.67 7.87 31.32
C THR A 19 -12.14 8.27 31.36
N LEU A 20 -12.55 9.10 32.32
CA LEU A 20 -13.94 9.59 32.46
C LEU A 20 -14.27 10.69 31.44
N ALA A 21 -13.39 11.68 31.27
CA ALA A 21 -13.62 12.80 30.35
C ALA A 21 -13.76 12.32 28.88
N PHE A 22 -13.01 11.29 28.53
CA PHE A 22 -13.02 10.71 27.19
C PHE A 22 -13.72 9.36 27.16
N ALA A 23 -14.41 8.90 28.20
CA ALA A 23 -15.06 7.57 28.23
C ALA A 23 -15.98 7.36 27.02
N ALA A 24 -16.83 8.34 26.73
CA ALA A 24 -17.75 8.30 25.58
C ALA A 24 -17.02 8.38 24.24
N GLN A 25 -15.86 9.05 24.19
CA GLN A 25 -15.01 9.12 22.99
C GLN A 25 -14.19 7.85 22.82
N LEU A 26 -13.66 7.22 23.88
CA LEU A 26 -12.97 5.93 23.85
C LEU A 26 -13.92 4.79 23.53
N GLN A 27 -15.21 4.88 23.92
CA GLN A 27 -16.25 3.94 23.48
C GLN A 27 -16.65 4.14 22.01
N LYS A 28 -16.66 5.39 21.52
CA LYS A 28 -16.87 5.68 20.08
C LYS A 28 -15.63 5.43 19.21
N THR A 29 -14.45 5.49 19.81
CA THR A 29 -13.13 5.16 19.23
C THR A 29 -12.67 3.78 19.67
N SER A 30 -13.58 2.99 20.25
CA SER A 30 -13.45 1.55 20.22
C SER A 30 -13.44 1.25 18.74
N LEU A 31 -12.26 0.90 18.23
CA LEU A 31 -12.12 0.22 16.95
C LEU A 31 -13.31 -0.71 16.90
N SER A 32 -14.26 -0.42 16.02
CA SER A 32 -15.37 -1.33 15.80
C SER A 32 -14.72 -2.70 15.66
N PRO A 33 -15.16 -3.73 16.43
CA PRO A 33 -14.62 -5.06 16.25
C PRO A 33 -14.71 -5.31 14.76
N VAL A 34 -13.54 -5.55 14.15
CA VAL A 34 -13.28 -5.71 12.73
C VAL A 34 -14.54 -6.31 12.12
N ALA A 35 -15.38 -5.48 11.49
CA ALA A 35 -16.66 -5.93 10.96
C ALA A 35 -16.36 -7.15 10.10
N ASP A 36 -16.93 -8.33 10.40
CA ASP A 36 -16.56 -9.65 9.82
C ASP A 36 -16.03 -9.52 8.39
N VAL A 37 -14.73 -9.25 8.25
CA VAL A 37 -14.14 -9.01 6.93
C VAL A 37 -13.91 -10.41 6.40
N PRO A 38 -14.62 -10.82 5.35
CA PRO A 38 -14.45 -12.17 4.83
C PRO A 38 -13.00 -12.35 4.40
N GLU A 39 -12.46 -13.54 4.66
CA GLU A 39 -11.13 -13.87 4.17
C GLU A 39 -11.15 -13.92 2.65
N ALA A 40 -10.24 -13.18 2.01
CA ALA A 40 -10.19 -13.14 0.56
C ALA A 40 -9.53 -14.41 0.00
N ASP A 41 -10.06 -14.93 -1.10
CA ASP A 41 -9.42 -15.99 -1.86
C ASP A 41 -8.16 -15.45 -2.58
N LEU A 42 -6.99 -15.71 -1.99
CA LEU A 42 -5.69 -15.32 -2.53
C LEU A 42 -5.03 -16.42 -3.38
N SER A 43 -5.75 -17.47 -3.78
CA SER A 43 -5.20 -18.60 -4.57
C SER A 43 -4.56 -18.19 -5.90
N ARG A 44 -4.96 -17.05 -6.46
CA ARG A 44 -4.44 -16.49 -7.71
C ARG A 44 -3.21 -15.59 -7.54
N VAL A 45 -2.79 -15.33 -6.30
CA VAL A 45 -1.61 -14.53 -5.97
C VAL A 45 -0.44 -15.47 -5.67
N ASP A 46 0.77 -15.08 -6.05
CA ASP A 46 1.98 -15.87 -5.77
C ASP A 46 2.06 -16.30 -4.30
N SER A 47 2.19 -17.60 -4.06
CA SER A 47 2.17 -18.19 -2.72
C SER A 47 3.26 -17.60 -1.81
N LYS A 48 4.45 -17.32 -2.37
CA LYS A 48 5.56 -16.66 -1.69
C LYS A 48 5.17 -15.31 -1.09
N LEU A 49 4.36 -14.53 -1.81
CA LEU A 49 3.85 -13.25 -1.34
C LEU A 49 2.83 -13.47 -0.22
N VAL A 50 1.85 -14.34 -0.46
CA VAL A 50 0.77 -14.63 0.49
C VAL A 50 1.31 -15.18 1.82
N SER A 51 2.29 -16.08 1.78
CA SER A 51 2.89 -16.69 2.98
C SER A 51 3.77 -15.72 3.77
N SER A 52 4.21 -14.62 3.15
CA SER A 52 5.10 -13.63 3.78
C SER A 52 4.35 -12.46 4.43
N LEU A 53 3.01 -12.41 4.28
CA LEU A 53 2.18 -11.39 4.92
C LEU A 53 2.08 -11.62 6.42
N LEU A 54 2.35 -10.58 7.21
CA LEU A 54 2.07 -10.57 8.64
C LEU A 54 0.55 -10.56 8.90
N PRO A 55 0.07 -11.02 10.06
CA PRO A 55 -1.37 -11.12 10.35
C PRO A 55 -2.14 -9.80 10.14
N PHE A 56 -1.57 -8.66 10.58
CA PHE A 56 -2.19 -7.34 10.38
C PHE A 56 -2.21 -6.92 8.91
N GLN A 57 -1.19 -7.29 8.13
CA GLN A 57 -1.14 -7.01 6.69
C GLN A 57 -2.22 -7.82 5.96
N ARG A 58 -2.41 -9.10 6.33
CA ARG A 58 -3.48 -9.95 5.79
C ARG A 58 -4.86 -9.37 6.08
N ALA A 59 -5.09 -8.91 7.31
CA ALA A 59 -6.34 -8.23 7.66
C ALA A 59 -6.59 -7.01 6.78
N GLY A 60 -5.56 -6.19 6.54
CA GLY A 60 -5.67 -5.04 5.63
C GLY A 60 -5.84 -5.42 4.15
N VAL A 61 -5.27 -6.54 3.68
CA VAL A 61 -5.53 -7.08 2.32
C VAL A 61 -7.00 -7.49 2.19
N ASN A 62 -7.51 -8.26 3.15
CA ASN A 62 -8.91 -8.70 3.17
C ASN A 62 -9.84 -7.48 3.18
N PHE A 63 -9.53 -6.48 4.00
CA PHE A 63 -10.30 -5.24 4.07
C PHE A 63 -10.28 -4.50 2.72
N ALA A 64 -9.11 -4.35 2.08
CA ALA A 64 -9.03 -3.71 0.78
C ALA A 64 -9.89 -4.41 -0.27
N ILE A 65 -9.87 -5.74 -0.30
CA ILE A 65 -10.63 -6.55 -1.25
C ILE A 65 -12.13 -6.43 -1.00
N ALA A 66 -12.56 -6.46 0.26
CA ALA A 66 -13.95 -6.20 0.65
C ALA A 66 -14.41 -4.78 0.22
N GLN A 67 -13.50 -3.81 0.25
CA GLN A 67 -13.72 -2.45 -0.27
C GLN A 67 -13.46 -2.30 -1.77
N ARG A 68 -13.52 -3.39 -2.54
CA ARG A 68 -13.34 -3.43 -4.00
C ARG A 68 -12.00 -2.88 -4.49
N GLY A 69 -10.97 -2.98 -3.66
CA GLY A 69 -9.62 -2.52 -3.92
C GLY A 69 -9.35 -1.10 -3.45
N ARG A 70 -10.31 -0.42 -2.79
CA ARG A 70 -10.13 0.94 -2.28
C ARG A 70 -9.62 0.91 -0.85
N LEU A 71 -8.39 1.35 -0.64
CA LEU A 71 -7.78 1.44 0.69
C LEU A 71 -6.79 2.59 0.74
N LEU A 72 -6.64 3.18 1.93
CA LEU A 72 -5.58 4.10 2.31
C LEU A 72 -4.67 3.44 3.36
N LEU A 73 -3.45 3.03 2.99
CA LEU A 73 -2.48 2.53 3.98
C LEU A 73 -1.72 3.70 4.61
N ALA A 74 -1.96 3.94 5.89
CA ALA A 74 -1.48 5.09 6.63
C ALA A 74 -0.53 4.73 7.79
N ASP A 75 -0.11 3.47 7.88
CA ASP A 75 0.70 2.97 8.99
C ASP A 75 2.11 3.59 9.04
N ASP A 76 2.82 3.40 10.15
CA ASP A 76 4.21 3.83 10.31
C ASP A 76 5.16 3.29 9.23
N MET A 77 6.23 4.03 8.98
CA MET A 77 7.30 3.63 8.07
C MET A 77 7.94 2.31 8.56
N GLY A 78 8.23 1.39 7.64
CA GLY A 78 8.86 0.10 7.97
C GLY A 78 7.91 -1.06 8.25
N LEU A 79 6.59 -0.84 8.39
CA LEU A 79 5.59 -1.89 8.65
C LEU A 79 5.24 -2.78 7.44
N GLY A 80 5.94 -2.64 6.31
CA GLY A 80 5.70 -3.48 5.13
C GLY A 80 4.48 -3.10 4.30
N LYS A 81 4.08 -1.82 4.26
CA LYS A 81 3.01 -1.34 3.36
C LYS A 81 3.23 -1.72 1.89
N THR A 82 4.48 -1.80 1.44
CA THR A 82 4.81 -2.20 0.07
C THR A 82 4.38 -3.62 -0.24
N ILE A 83 4.68 -4.60 0.63
CA ILE A 83 4.29 -6.01 0.37
C ILE A 83 2.77 -6.15 0.38
N GLN A 84 2.09 -5.43 1.27
CA GLN A 84 0.64 -5.39 1.35
C GLN A 84 0.02 -4.77 0.08
N ALA A 85 0.56 -3.64 -0.40
CA ALA A 85 0.13 -2.98 -1.63
C ALA A 85 0.26 -3.89 -2.85
N ILE A 86 1.40 -4.57 -2.98
CA ILE A 86 1.67 -5.51 -4.08
C ILE A 86 0.68 -6.68 -4.03
N CYS A 87 0.36 -7.20 -2.84
CA CYS A 87 -0.61 -8.28 -2.70
C CYS A 87 -2.01 -7.85 -3.18
N ILE A 88 -2.48 -6.68 -2.76
CA ILE A 88 -3.79 -6.16 -3.19
C ILE A 88 -3.78 -5.94 -4.71
N ALA A 89 -2.73 -5.35 -5.27
CA ALA A 89 -2.64 -5.14 -6.71
C ALA A 89 -2.60 -6.46 -7.50
N ALA A 90 -1.88 -7.47 -6.99
CA ALA A 90 -1.79 -8.81 -7.59
C ALA A 90 -3.13 -9.55 -7.55
N TYR A 91 -3.96 -9.35 -6.53
CA TYR A 91 -5.33 -9.87 -6.51
C TYR A 91 -6.15 -9.38 -7.72
N TYR A 92 -5.97 -8.11 -8.11
CA TYR A 92 -6.61 -7.50 -9.28
C TYR A 92 -5.81 -7.66 -10.59
N ARG A 93 -4.92 -8.65 -10.70
CA ARG A 93 -4.05 -8.83 -11.90
C ARG A 93 -4.81 -8.91 -13.23
N LYS A 94 -6.07 -9.38 -13.22
CA LYS A 94 -6.94 -9.41 -14.43
C LYS A 94 -7.34 -8.02 -14.94
N GLU A 95 -7.20 -6.98 -14.12
CA GLU A 95 -7.55 -5.60 -14.45
C GLU A 95 -6.32 -4.76 -14.86
N TRP A 96 -5.13 -5.36 -14.92
CA TRP A 96 -3.90 -4.67 -15.33
C TRP A 96 -3.97 -4.26 -16.80
N PRO A 97 -3.31 -3.15 -17.21
CA PRO A 97 -2.05 -2.63 -16.67
C PRO A 97 -2.18 -1.92 -15.31
N LEU A 98 -1.16 -2.12 -14.47
CA LEU A 98 -0.98 -1.49 -13.16
C LEU A 98 -0.12 -0.22 -13.30
N LEU A 99 -0.59 0.89 -12.70
CA LEU A 99 0.18 2.11 -12.56
C LEU A 99 0.66 2.29 -11.11
N VAL A 100 1.95 2.56 -10.91
CA VAL A 100 2.57 2.79 -9.61
C VAL A 100 3.25 4.16 -9.62
N VAL A 101 2.68 5.09 -8.86
CA VAL A 101 3.18 6.47 -8.73
C VAL A 101 3.90 6.61 -7.41
N VAL A 102 5.21 6.87 -7.44
CA VAL A 102 6.09 6.86 -6.25
C VAL A 102 7.08 8.03 -6.27
N PRO A 103 7.75 8.39 -5.16
CA PRO A 103 8.88 9.30 -5.21
C PRO A 103 9.98 8.80 -6.16
N SER A 104 10.65 9.72 -6.84
CA SER A 104 11.69 9.40 -7.84
C SER A 104 12.79 8.48 -7.31
N SER A 105 13.13 8.62 -6.02
CA SER A 105 14.18 7.87 -5.31
C SER A 105 13.86 6.40 -5.08
N VAL A 106 12.58 5.99 -5.11
CA VAL A 106 12.17 4.62 -4.76
C VAL A 106 11.60 3.82 -5.93
N ARG A 107 11.62 4.36 -7.16
CA ARG A 107 11.12 3.65 -8.37
C ARG A 107 11.77 2.28 -8.56
N PHE A 108 13.10 2.22 -8.52
CA PHE A 108 13.86 0.97 -8.65
C PHE A 108 13.68 0.05 -7.43
N THR A 109 13.46 0.61 -6.24
CA THR A 109 13.10 -0.17 -5.05
C THR A 109 11.76 -0.90 -5.25
N TRP A 110 10.79 -0.24 -5.87
CA TRP A 110 9.50 -0.84 -6.22
C TRP A 110 9.63 -1.91 -7.31
N GLU A 111 10.43 -1.65 -8.36
CA GLU A 111 10.75 -2.65 -9.39
C GLU A 111 11.32 -3.94 -8.76
N GLN A 112 12.32 -3.80 -7.88
CA GLN A 112 12.90 -4.93 -7.15
C GLN A 112 11.90 -5.62 -6.25
N ALA A 113 10.99 -4.88 -5.60
CA ALA A 113 9.94 -5.46 -4.78
C ALA A 113 8.97 -6.31 -5.61
N PHE A 114 8.54 -5.84 -6.79
CA PHE A 114 7.73 -6.65 -7.71
C PHE A 114 8.44 -7.92 -8.13
N ARG A 115 9.71 -7.83 -8.55
CA ARG A 115 10.52 -9.02 -8.93
C ARG A 115 10.68 -10.01 -7.77
N ARG A 116 10.86 -9.49 -6.55
CA ARG A 116 11.04 -10.32 -5.36
C ARG A 116 9.77 -11.06 -4.97
N TRP A 117 8.63 -10.38 -5.01
CA TRP A 117 7.37 -10.85 -4.44
C TRP A 117 6.44 -11.51 -5.45
N LEU A 118 6.52 -11.15 -6.72
CA LEU A 118 5.72 -11.73 -7.79
C LEU A 118 6.60 -12.49 -8.80
N PRO A 119 7.15 -13.67 -8.45
CA PRO A 119 7.95 -14.47 -9.39
C PRO A 119 7.17 -14.89 -10.65
N SER A 120 5.83 -14.85 -10.63
CA SER A 120 5.01 -15.08 -11.84
C SER A 120 5.00 -13.90 -12.82
N LEU A 121 5.63 -12.77 -12.49
CA LEU A 121 5.76 -11.60 -13.36
C LEU A 121 7.11 -11.63 -14.07
N ASN A 122 7.13 -11.58 -15.40
CA ASN A 122 8.41 -11.54 -16.11
C ASN A 122 9.08 -10.19 -15.89
N PRO A 123 10.42 -10.13 -15.78
CA PRO A 123 11.13 -8.87 -15.62
C PRO A 123 10.87 -7.83 -16.72
N VAL A 124 10.55 -8.30 -17.94
CA VAL A 124 10.19 -7.46 -19.10
C VAL A 124 8.80 -6.81 -18.99
N ASP A 125 7.93 -7.35 -18.13
CA ASP A 125 6.59 -6.81 -17.90
C ASP A 125 6.59 -5.63 -16.92
N ILE A 126 7.75 -5.30 -16.32
CA ILE A 126 7.92 -4.19 -15.38
C ILE A 126 8.62 -3.05 -16.10
N ASN A 127 7.87 -1.99 -16.37
CA ASN A 127 8.33 -0.77 -16.98
C ASN A 127 8.62 0.29 -15.90
N VAL A 128 9.87 0.75 -15.82
CA VAL A 128 10.25 1.87 -14.96
C VAL A 128 10.44 3.10 -15.83
N VAL A 129 9.53 4.06 -15.72
CA VAL A 129 9.58 5.33 -16.46
C VAL A 129 10.64 6.22 -15.84
N VAL A 130 11.72 6.48 -16.58
CA VAL A 130 12.89 7.26 -16.15
C VAL A 130 12.88 8.66 -16.76
N THR A 131 12.36 8.80 -17.98
CA THR A 131 12.36 10.04 -18.76
C THR A 131 10.96 10.42 -19.25
N GLY A 132 10.78 11.68 -19.66
CA GLY A 132 9.53 12.14 -20.27
C GLY A 132 9.33 11.67 -21.72
N LYS A 133 10.29 10.95 -22.31
CA LYS A 133 10.17 10.35 -23.64
C LYS A 133 9.69 8.89 -23.57
N ASP A 134 9.77 8.28 -22.40
CA ASP A 134 9.33 6.90 -22.18
C ASP A 134 7.80 6.83 -22.28
N ARG A 135 7.29 5.61 -22.51
CA ARG A 135 5.85 5.35 -22.57
C ARG A 135 5.38 4.77 -21.25
N LEU A 136 4.23 5.23 -20.77
CA LEU A 136 3.63 4.77 -19.52
C LEU A 136 2.96 3.39 -19.64
N THR A 137 2.85 2.82 -20.84
CA THR A 137 2.08 1.58 -21.11
C THR A 137 2.91 0.44 -21.69
N ASP A 138 4.25 0.52 -21.62
CA ASP A 138 5.13 -0.52 -22.20
C ASP A 138 5.23 -1.79 -21.33
N GLY A 139 4.67 -1.79 -20.11
CA GLY A 139 4.66 -2.95 -19.22
C GLY A 139 3.26 -3.29 -18.68
N LEU A 140 3.14 -4.47 -18.06
CA LEU A 140 1.98 -4.81 -17.22
C LEU A 140 2.01 -4.05 -15.90
N VAL A 141 3.21 -3.73 -15.38
CA VAL A 141 3.43 -2.87 -14.22
C VAL A 141 4.24 -1.66 -14.67
N ASN A 142 3.70 -0.46 -14.47
CA ASN A 142 4.31 0.79 -14.93
C ASN A 142 4.59 1.68 -13.73
N ILE A 143 5.87 1.95 -13.46
CA ILE A 143 6.34 2.66 -12.27
C ILE A 143 6.85 4.04 -12.70
N VAL A 144 6.25 5.11 -12.17
CA VAL A 144 6.53 6.49 -12.55
C VAL A 144 6.63 7.38 -11.32
N SER A 145 7.34 8.51 -11.44
CA SER A 145 7.35 9.52 -10.38
C SER A 145 6.34 10.63 -10.63
N PHE A 146 5.91 11.30 -9.55
CA PHE A 146 4.99 12.44 -9.64
C PHE A 146 5.49 13.53 -10.61
N ASP A 147 6.80 13.81 -10.58
CA ASP A 147 7.41 14.87 -11.40
C ASP A 147 7.45 14.51 -12.90
N LEU A 148 7.47 13.21 -13.24
CA LEU A 148 7.38 12.73 -14.63
C LEU A 148 5.94 12.56 -15.07
N LEU A 149 5.05 12.18 -14.16
CA LEU A 149 3.64 11.98 -14.47
C LEU A 149 2.99 13.25 -15.03
N SER A 150 3.35 14.43 -14.49
CA SER A 150 2.89 15.73 -15.00
C SER A 150 3.32 16.02 -16.44
N LYS A 151 4.47 15.49 -16.87
CA LYS A 151 4.95 15.60 -18.27
C LYS A 151 4.28 14.59 -19.19
N LEU A 152 3.78 13.50 -18.62
CA LEU A 152 3.17 12.37 -19.33
C LEU A 152 1.63 12.39 -19.22
N GLU A 153 1.02 13.48 -18.77
CA GLU A 153 -0.44 13.64 -18.63
C GLU A 153 -1.22 13.30 -19.91
N LYS A 154 -0.63 13.55 -21.07
CA LYS A 154 -1.25 13.17 -22.36
C LYS A 154 -1.38 11.66 -22.54
N GLN A 155 -0.50 10.88 -21.91
CA GLN A 155 -0.51 9.41 -21.89
C GLN A 155 -1.37 8.82 -20.77
N LEU A 156 -1.86 9.64 -19.82
CA LEU A 156 -2.73 9.21 -18.72
C LEU A 156 -4.19 8.93 -19.16
N LYS A 157 -4.55 9.28 -20.41
CA LYS A 157 -5.83 8.91 -21.03
C LYS A 157 -5.91 7.37 -21.12
N PRO A 158 -7.06 6.75 -20.79
CA PRO A 158 -7.11 5.59 -19.89
C PRO A 158 -6.65 4.27 -20.52
N PRO A 159 -5.81 3.50 -19.78
CA PRO A 159 -6.10 2.07 -19.59
C PRO A 159 -5.99 1.56 -18.13
N PHE A 160 -5.54 2.38 -17.17
CA PHE A 160 -5.22 1.89 -15.83
C PHE A 160 -6.44 1.79 -14.92
N LYS A 161 -6.91 0.56 -14.67
CA LYS A 161 -7.95 0.27 -13.67
C LYS A 161 -7.37 0.08 -12.27
N VAL A 162 -6.09 -0.31 -12.19
CA VAL A 162 -5.37 -0.50 -10.94
C VAL A 162 -4.27 0.54 -10.83
N VAL A 163 -4.32 1.35 -9.77
CA VAL A 163 -3.35 2.40 -9.49
C VAL A 163 -2.89 2.27 -8.04
N ILE A 164 -1.59 2.38 -7.83
CA ILE A 164 -0.94 2.54 -6.53
C ILE A 164 -0.32 3.93 -6.50
N ILE A 165 -0.67 4.76 -5.52
CA ILE A 165 -0.03 6.07 -5.32
C ILE A 165 0.68 6.04 -3.98
N VAL A 166 1.98 6.35 -3.92
CA VAL A 166 2.75 6.44 -2.68
C VAL A 166 3.25 7.86 -2.52
N SER A 167 2.78 8.57 -1.49
CA SER A 167 3.31 9.89 -1.16
C SER A 167 4.38 9.81 -0.06
N ASP A 168 5.51 10.48 -0.26
CA ASP A 168 6.38 10.87 0.86
C ASP A 168 5.75 12.09 1.55
N SER A 169 5.73 12.09 2.87
CA SER A 169 5.25 13.14 3.78
C SER A 169 5.88 14.53 3.57
N THR A 170 6.84 14.69 2.66
CA THR A 170 7.60 15.93 2.45
C THR A 170 7.02 16.90 1.42
N LYS A 171 6.02 16.51 0.60
CA LYS A 171 5.28 17.45 -0.27
C LYS A 171 3.89 17.71 0.29
N SER A 172 3.74 18.88 0.91
CA SER A 172 2.48 19.48 1.36
C SER A 172 1.45 19.53 0.22
N PHE A 173 0.61 18.49 0.14
CA PHE A 173 -0.75 18.66 -0.36
C PHE A 173 -1.60 18.94 0.88
N ARG A 174 -2.24 20.12 0.95
CA ARG A 174 -3.11 20.54 2.06
C ARG A 174 -4.26 19.54 2.24
N THR A 175 -4.03 18.46 2.98
CA THR A 175 -4.94 17.82 3.92
C THR A 175 -4.08 16.91 4.79
N SER A 176 -3.82 17.39 6.02
CA SER A 176 -3.37 16.68 7.23
C SER A 176 -2.81 15.27 7.03
N SER A 177 -1.51 15.13 7.31
CA SER A 177 -0.78 13.96 7.85
C SER A 177 -1.16 12.56 7.37
N LEU A 178 -0.14 11.76 7.02
CA LEU A 178 -0.08 10.29 6.80
C LEU A 178 0.38 9.95 5.39
N GLY A 179 1.30 8.99 5.27
CA GLY A 179 1.65 8.40 3.98
C GLY A 179 0.39 7.79 3.38
N LYS A 180 0.02 8.20 2.16
CA LYS A 180 -1.25 7.81 1.53
C LYS A 180 -0.94 6.80 0.45
N LEU A 181 -1.32 5.53 0.66
CA LEU A 181 -1.44 4.56 -0.44
C LEU A 181 -2.87 4.51 -0.94
N SER A 182 -3.21 5.14 -2.08
CA SER A 182 -4.54 4.97 -2.68
C SER A 182 -4.53 3.83 -3.68
N LEU A 183 -5.45 2.88 -3.53
CA LEU A 183 -5.67 1.78 -4.46
C LEU A 183 -7.02 1.99 -5.18
N LYS A 184 -6.99 1.96 -6.53
CA LYS A 184 -8.13 2.07 -7.47
C LYS A 184 -8.70 3.49 -7.72
N ALA A 185 -8.77 3.86 -9.00
CA ALA A 185 -9.50 5.05 -9.51
C ALA A 185 -11.01 4.71 -9.68
N PRO A 186 -11.93 5.70 -9.67
CA PRO A 186 -13.38 5.51 -9.55
C PRO A 186 -13.98 4.41 -10.44
#